data_AF-A0A2D9SCA6-F1
#
_entry.id   AF-A0A2D9SCA6-F1
#
_cell.length_a   1.000
_cell.length_b   1.000
_cell.length_c   1.000
_cell.angle_alpha   90.00
_cell.angle_beta   90.00
_cell.angle_gamma   90.00
#
_symmetry.space_group_name_H-M   'P 1'
#
loop_
_entity.id
_entity.type
_entity.pdbx_description
1 polymer ?
#
loop_
_entity_poly.entity_id
_entity_poly.type
_entity_poly.pdbx_seq_one_letter_code
_entity_poly.pdbx_strand_id
1 'polypeptide(L)'
;MSSTDEETRKKINKGIIHGLPLSAVSQVAHMIDEIASSRLTKQQLIVVEKALFELTRQQKSSPNVPKEITIPNFWSSIRQLLTNLENELAETIRNEGMNAKTQLQTRRLGVARTSVSDLTRLRMNAFAQHAILSNLVKMPNGKQNENQVPPLNWQRHDPSERIYYTGVERLVEKYKNDVSWDSMLHGGKPEAIKKPNLGGNAALTEFNDSEEDASESNQTVSPPTSTQEIWDEPELDEEDRIRQMDEFPERATGAISATSIEEINPIGDLSNMKRIRILQDLVDPIIDEDGTEIQLTAGEVANFSSLMADTLIAAGFAESAEI
;
A
#
# COMPACT_ATOMS: atom_id res chain seq x y z
N MET A 1 38.92 -18.43 -58.04
CA MET A 1 38.42 -17.09 -58.44
C MET A 1 36.91 -17.20 -58.40
N SER A 2 36.12 -16.62 -57.50
CA SER A 2 36.17 -15.35 -56.75
C SER A 2 35.20 -15.56 -55.58
N SER A 3 35.57 -15.76 -54.30
CA SER A 3 36.14 -14.83 -53.32
C SER A 3 35.92 -13.36 -53.65
N THR A 4 34.71 -12.83 -53.41
CA THR A 4 34.42 -11.44 -52.99
C THR A 4 32.92 -11.15 -53.07
N ASP A 5 32.09 -11.77 -52.23
CA ASP A 5 30.72 -11.24 -52.03
C ASP A 5 30.05 -11.57 -50.69
N GLU A 6 30.84 -11.99 -49.69
CA GLU A 6 30.32 -12.31 -48.34
C GLU A 6 30.94 -11.44 -47.24
N GLU A 7 31.63 -10.35 -47.61
CA GLU A 7 32.38 -9.49 -46.68
C GLU A 7 31.89 -8.03 -46.65
N THR A 8 30.73 -7.73 -47.26
CA THR A 8 30.18 -6.36 -47.31
C THR A 8 28.84 -6.18 -46.60
N ARG A 9 28.29 -7.23 -45.96
CA ARG A 9 27.03 -7.13 -45.18
C ARG A 9 27.19 -7.09 -43.66
N LYS A 10 28.38 -6.74 -43.15
CA LYS A 10 28.65 -6.68 -41.70
C LYS A 10 29.27 -5.37 -41.23
N LYS A 11 28.78 -4.24 -41.73
CA LYS A 11 29.00 -2.92 -41.12
C LYS A 11 27.73 -2.09 -41.27
N ILE A 12 27.45 -1.23 -40.28
CA ILE A 12 26.26 -0.36 -40.10
C ILE A 12 25.12 -1.11 -39.38
N ASN A 13 24.78 -0.91 -38.10
CA ASN A 13 24.92 0.22 -37.19
C ASN A 13 25.10 -0.29 -35.74
N LYS A 14 26.21 0.09 -35.10
CA LYS A 14 26.44 -0.02 -33.66
C LYS A 14 25.95 1.27 -33.01
N GLY A 15 24.72 1.28 -32.50
CA GLY A 15 24.27 2.23 -31.47
C GLY A 15 24.46 1.58 -30.10
N ILE A 16 25.71 1.54 -29.62
CA ILE A 16 26.05 0.96 -28.32
C ILE A 16 25.65 1.95 -27.25
N ILE A 17 24.55 1.67 -26.55
CA ILE A 17 24.35 2.14 -25.17
C ILE A 17 25.38 1.35 -24.35
N HIS A 18 26.47 2.00 -23.96
CA HIS A 18 27.44 1.43 -23.03
C HIS A 18 26.74 1.23 -21.67
N GLY A 19 26.16 0.05 -21.47
CA GLY A 19 25.94 -0.47 -20.13
C GLY A 19 27.30 -0.51 -19.43
N LEU A 20 27.38 0.09 -18.24
CA LEU A 20 28.61 0.10 -17.45
C LEU A 20 29.12 -1.34 -17.32
N PRO A 21 30.43 -1.58 -17.52
CA PRO A 21 31.00 -2.90 -17.31
C PRO A 21 30.76 -3.32 -15.86
N LEU A 22 30.42 -4.60 -15.62
CA LEU A 22 30.30 -5.17 -14.27
C LEU A 22 31.53 -4.87 -13.39
N SER A 23 32.70 -4.69 -14.01
CA SER A 23 33.93 -4.24 -13.35
C SER A 23 33.78 -2.86 -12.71
N ALA A 24 33.12 -1.91 -13.37
CA ALA A 24 32.87 -0.57 -12.82
C ALA A 24 31.85 -0.62 -11.68
N VAL A 25 30.84 -1.50 -11.75
CA VAL A 25 29.92 -1.74 -10.62
C VAL A 25 30.65 -2.36 -9.44
N SER A 26 31.57 -3.30 -9.69
CA SER A 26 32.39 -3.92 -8.64
C SER A 26 33.43 -2.96 -8.04
N GLN A 27 33.99 -2.06 -8.86
CA GLN A 27 34.99 -1.08 -8.42
C GLN A 27 34.34 0.11 -7.71
N VAL A 28 33.13 0.51 -8.11
CA VAL A 28 32.27 1.43 -7.37
C VAL A 28 31.78 0.80 -6.07
N ALA A 29 31.40 -0.48 -6.07
CA ALA A 29 31.08 -1.20 -4.84
C ALA A 29 32.28 -1.24 -3.88
N HIS A 30 33.49 -1.49 -4.38
CA HIS A 30 34.72 -1.48 -3.59
C HIS A 30 35.09 -0.07 -3.07
N MET A 31 34.88 0.99 -3.86
CA MET A 31 35.08 2.39 -3.43
C MET A 31 34.04 2.83 -2.40
N ILE A 32 32.80 2.35 -2.50
CA ILE A 32 31.73 2.61 -1.51
C ILE A 32 32.05 1.86 -0.20
N ASP A 33 32.61 0.64 -0.29
CA ASP A 33 33.06 -0.12 0.88
C ASP A 33 34.26 0.55 1.57
N GLU A 34 35.14 1.22 0.82
CA GLU A 34 36.29 1.98 1.36
C GLU A 34 35.84 3.24 2.13
N ILE A 35 34.78 3.91 1.69
CA ILE A 35 34.20 5.07 2.41
C ILE A 35 33.38 4.59 3.62
N ALA A 36 32.82 3.37 3.58
CA ALA A 36 32.25 2.69 4.74
C ALA A 36 33.30 2.11 5.71
N SER A 37 34.59 2.11 5.34
CA SER A 37 35.68 1.46 6.10
C SER A 37 36.30 2.31 7.20
N SER A 38 35.84 3.55 7.41
CA SER A 38 36.23 4.28 8.62
C SER A 38 35.56 3.63 9.83
N ARG A 39 36.35 2.93 10.64
CA ARG A 39 35.91 2.35 11.92
C ARG A 39 35.28 3.44 12.78
N LEU A 40 34.01 3.25 13.15
CA LEU A 40 33.29 4.16 14.03
C LEU A 40 33.94 4.22 15.41
N THR A 41 34.03 5.43 15.96
CA THR A 41 34.50 5.64 17.34
C THR A 41 33.46 5.15 18.34
N LYS A 42 33.87 4.87 19.60
CA LYS A 42 32.93 4.44 20.65
C LYS A 42 31.75 5.40 20.85
N GLN A 43 31.99 6.71 20.73
CA GLN A 43 30.92 7.71 20.84
C GLN A 43 29.96 7.63 19.66
N GLN A 44 30.47 7.46 18.44
CA GLN A 44 29.64 7.27 17.24
C GLN A 44 28.80 6.00 17.33
N LEU A 45 29.36 4.90 17.86
CA LEU A 45 28.62 3.65 18.07
C LEU A 45 27.43 3.82 19.02
N ILE A 46 27.58 4.60 20.10
CA ILE A 46 26.47 4.91 21.01
C ILE A 46 25.39 5.74 20.29
N VAL A 47 25.78 6.68 19.42
CA VAL A 47 24.83 7.47 18.62
C VAL A 47 24.06 6.57 17.64
N VAL A 48 24.76 5.63 16.98
CA VAL A 48 24.15 4.66 16.06
C VAL A 48 23.17 3.75 16.80
N GLU A 49 23.52 3.25 17.99
CA GLU A 49 22.63 2.42 18.81
C GLU A 49 21.37 3.19 19.23
N LYS A 50 21.52 4.44 19.67
CA LYS A 50 20.38 5.30 19.99
C LYS A 50 19.50 5.55 18.76
N ALA A 51 20.10 5.83 17.61
CA ALA A 51 19.38 6.05 16.37
C ALA A 51 18.64 4.79 15.90
N LEU A 52 19.20 3.60 16.09
CA LEU A 52 18.54 2.33 15.81
C LEU A 52 17.24 2.19 16.62
N PHE A 53 17.29 2.42 17.94
CA PHE A 53 16.10 2.31 18.79
C PHE A 53 15.09 3.43 18.52
N GLU A 54 15.57 4.66 18.30
CA GLU A 54 14.73 5.81 17.97
C GLU A 54 13.99 5.58 16.66
N LEU A 55 14.70 5.20 15.59
CA LEU A 55 14.10 4.95 14.28
C LEU A 55 13.14 3.75 14.32
N THR A 56 13.46 2.71 15.09
CA THR A 56 12.54 1.58 15.32
C THR A 56 11.25 2.05 15.96
N ARG A 57 11.33 2.91 16.98
CA ARG A 57 10.13 3.48 17.63
C ARG A 57 9.32 4.34 16.67
N GLN A 58 9.98 5.23 15.94
CA GLN A 58 9.32 6.13 14.98
C GLN A 58 8.64 5.37 13.84
N GLN A 59 9.28 4.31 13.32
CA GLN A 59 8.69 3.48 12.28
C GLN A 59 7.49 2.68 12.82
N LYS A 60 7.54 2.19 14.07
CA LYS A 60 6.39 1.53 14.72
C LYS A 60 5.19 2.47 14.85
N SER A 61 5.40 3.75 15.16
CA SER A 61 4.32 4.74 15.28
C SER A 61 3.64 5.07 13.95
N SER A 62 4.27 4.78 12.81
CA SER A 62 3.72 5.08 11.48
C SER A 62 4.14 3.99 10.48
N PRO A 63 3.50 2.82 10.55
CA PRO A 63 3.96 1.62 9.85
C PRO A 63 3.90 1.75 8.32
N ASN A 64 3.04 2.62 7.80
CA ASN A 64 2.77 2.71 6.36
C ASN A 64 3.62 3.75 5.63
N VAL A 65 4.43 4.55 6.35
CA VAL A 65 5.26 5.61 5.76
C VAL A 65 6.72 5.37 6.13
N PRO A 66 7.63 5.25 5.14
CA PRO A 66 9.05 5.10 5.41
C PRO A 66 9.61 6.31 6.15
N LYS A 67 10.17 6.10 7.35
CA LYS A 67 10.83 7.18 8.09
C LYS A 67 12.24 7.45 7.57
N GLU A 68 12.61 8.72 7.57
CA GLU A 68 13.92 9.18 7.13
C GLU A 68 15.02 8.71 8.08
N ILE A 69 16.19 8.43 7.52
CA ILE A 69 17.37 8.01 8.27
C ILE A 69 18.22 9.26 8.56
N THR A 70 18.60 9.45 9.81
CA THR A 70 19.42 10.61 10.25
C THR A 70 20.92 10.41 10.07
N ILE A 71 21.38 9.15 10.02
CA ILE A 71 22.79 8.77 9.94
C ILE A 71 23.13 8.26 8.53
N PRO A 72 24.19 8.77 7.88
CA PRO A 72 24.64 8.24 6.60
C PRO A 72 25.19 6.81 6.75
N ASN A 73 25.03 5.98 5.72
CA ASN A 73 25.48 4.58 5.73
C ASN A 73 24.98 3.81 6.96
N PHE A 74 23.69 3.93 7.25
CA PHE A 74 23.10 3.44 8.49
C PHE A 74 23.26 1.93 8.69
N TRP A 75 23.01 1.13 7.66
CA TRP A 75 23.13 -0.33 7.77
C TRP A 75 24.58 -0.80 7.95
N SER A 76 25.55 -0.15 7.31
CA SER A 76 26.97 -0.45 7.56
C SER A 76 27.38 -0.04 8.98
N SER A 77 26.87 1.09 9.48
CA SER A 77 27.10 1.57 10.83
C SER A 77 26.53 0.62 11.89
N ILE A 78 25.32 0.08 11.66
CA ILE A 78 24.72 -0.97 12.50
C ILE A 78 25.59 -2.23 12.48
N ARG A 79 26.09 -2.65 11.32
CA ARG A 79 26.97 -3.82 11.24
C ARG A 79 28.23 -3.61 12.07
N GLN A 80 28.87 -2.44 11.98
CA GLN A 80 30.02 -2.11 12.82
C GLN A 80 29.67 -2.10 14.31
N LEU A 81 28.49 -1.60 14.70
CA LEU A 81 27.99 -1.66 16.07
C LEU A 81 27.83 -3.09 16.57
N LEU A 82 27.14 -3.96 15.82
CA LEU A 82 26.93 -5.35 16.22
C LEU A 82 28.26 -6.10 16.36
N THR A 83 29.17 -5.93 15.40
CA THR A 83 30.52 -6.52 15.48
C THR A 83 31.31 -5.95 16.67
N ASN A 84 31.15 -4.67 17.01
CA ASN A 84 31.78 -4.10 18.20
C ASN A 84 31.24 -4.72 19.50
N LEU A 85 29.91 -4.87 19.62
CA LEU A 85 29.28 -5.49 20.78
C LEU A 85 29.65 -6.98 20.91
N GLU A 86 29.76 -7.70 19.80
CA GLU A 86 30.23 -9.09 19.75
C GLU A 86 31.68 -9.21 20.23
N ASN A 87 32.56 -8.33 19.75
CA ASN A 87 33.95 -8.29 20.18
C ASN A 87 34.07 -7.92 21.66
N GLU A 88 33.34 -6.91 22.14
CA GLU A 88 33.35 -6.52 23.56
C GLU A 88 32.90 -7.67 24.47
N LEU A 89 31.88 -8.42 24.04
CA LEU A 89 31.41 -9.61 24.72
C LEU A 89 32.47 -10.72 24.73
N ALA A 90 33.08 -11.02 23.58
CA ALA A 90 34.12 -12.04 23.45
C ALA A 90 35.36 -11.72 24.29
N GLU A 91 35.79 -10.46 24.29
CA GLU A 91 36.87 -9.95 25.13
C GLU A 91 36.57 -10.12 26.62
N THR A 92 35.34 -9.78 27.04
CA THR A 92 34.93 -9.91 28.44
C THR A 92 34.91 -11.38 28.88
N ILE A 93 34.39 -12.28 28.04
CA ILE A 93 34.41 -13.73 28.30
C ILE A 93 35.84 -14.26 28.41
N ARG A 94 36.75 -13.81 27.54
CA ARG A 94 38.15 -14.26 27.57
C ARG A 94 38.91 -13.76 28.78
N ASN A 95 38.67 -12.52 29.20
CA ASN A 95 39.44 -11.87 30.27
C ASN A 95 38.88 -12.16 31.67
N GLU A 96 37.55 -12.23 31.81
CA GLU A 96 36.87 -12.31 33.11
C GLU A 96 36.03 -13.60 33.28
N GLY A 97 35.84 -14.38 32.21
CA GLY A 97 34.95 -15.55 32.21
C GLY A 97 33.47 -15.18 32.20
N MET A 98 32.61 -16.19 32.39
CA MET A 98 31.16 -15.99 32.44
C MET A 98 30.75 -15.33 33.75
N ASN A 99 30.34 -14.06 33.67
CA ASN A 99 29.94 -13.25 34.83
C ASN A 99 28.66 -12.43 34.54
N ALA A 100 28.17 -11.69 35.54
CA ALA A 100 26.97 -10.85 35.39
C ALA A 100 27.10 -9.79 34.28
N LYS A 101 28.31 -9.24 34.09
CA LYS A 101 28.63 -8.29 33.02
C LYS A 101 28.48 -8.93 31.64
N THR A 102 29.00 -10.14 31.45
CA THR A 102 28.86 -10.95 30.23
C THR A 102 27.39 -11.26 29.93
N GLN A 103 26.61 -11.61 30.96
CA GLN A 103 25.17 -11.83 30.80
C GLN A 103 24.45 -10.55 30.35
N LEU A 104 24.80 -9.39 30.92
CA LEU A 104 24.21 -8.11 30.52
C LEU A 104 24.59 -7.73 29.08
N GLN A 105 25.86 -7.88 28.70
CA GLN A 105 26.33 -7.65 27.33
C GLN A 105 25.64 -8.60 26.34
N THR A 106 25.43 -9.87 26.71
CA THR A 106 24.67 -10.84 25.91
C THR A 106 23.23 -10.37 25.69
N ARG A 107 22.55 -9.92 26.75
CA ARG A 107 21.18 -9.38 26.63
C ARG A 107 21.15 -8.14 25.73
N ARG A 108 22.08 -7.19 25.93
CA ARG A 108 22.16 -5.97 25.12
C ARG A 108 22.36 -6.28 23.63
N LEU A 109 23.28 -7.18 23.29
CA LEU A 109 23.50 -7.65 21.92
C LEU A 109 22.24 -8.33 21.35
N GLY A 110 21.56 -9.15 22.15
CA GLY A 110 20.27 -9.76 21.77
C GLY A 110 19.20 -8.71 21.45
N VAL A 111 19.03 -7.70 22.30
CA VAL A 111 18.08 -6.60 22.09
C VAL A 111 18.41 -5.81 20.82
N ALA A 112 19.69 -5.51 20.58
CA ALA A 112 20.12 -4.82 19.35
C ALA A 112 19.84 -5.65 18.09
N ARG A 113 20.06 -6.97 18.13
CA ARG A 113 19.73 -7.86 16.99
C ARG A 113 18.23 -7.91 16.74
N THR A 114 17.42 -8.02 17.78
CA THR A 114 15.96 -8.01 17.65
C THR A 114 15.47 -6.68 17.08
N SER A 115 16.01 -5.54 17.52
CA SER A 115 15.61 -4.23 16.96
C SER A 115 16.00 -4.07 15.50
N VAL A 116 17.15 -4.60 15.06
CA VAL A 116 17.53 -4.63 13.64
C VAL A 116 16.53 -5.45 12.81
N SER A 117 16.15 -6.65 13.28
CA SER A 117 15.16 -7.49 12.60
C SER A 117 13.79 -6.81 12.53
N ASP A 118 13.33 -6.24 13.64
CA ASP A 118 12.08 -5.49 13.72
C ASP A 118 12.09 -4.29 12.76
N LEU A 119 13.14 -3.47 12.81
CA LEU A 119 13.27 -2.30 11.97
C LEU A 119 13.28 -2.68 10.49
N THR A 120 14.04 -3.71 10.12
CA THR A 120 14.10 -4.18 8.73
C THR A 120 12.73 -4.61 8.24
N ARG A 121 12.00 -5.42 9.03
CA ARG A 121 10.63 -5.85 8.70
C ARG A 121 9.70 -4.65 8.50
N LEU A 122 9.72 -3.72 9.45
CA LEU A 122 8.86 -2.53 9.43
C LEU A 122 9.16 -1.64 8.22
N ARG A 123 10.44 -1.38 7.95
CA ARG A 123 10.86 -0.56 6.81
C ARG A 123 10.52 -1.21 5.49
N MET A 124 10.80 -2.50 5.33
CA MET A 124 10.45 -3.23 4.11
C MET A 124 8.95 -3.19 3.82
N ASN A 125 8.12 -3.32 4.85
CA ASN A 125 6.66 -3.21 4.73
C ASN A 125 6.25 -1.78 4.33
N ALA A 126 6.75 -0.77 5.03
CA ALA A 126 6.48 0.64 4.73
C ALA A 126 6.85 1.01 3.29
N PHE A 127 8.04 0.61 2.82
CA PHE A 127 8.48 0.88 1.45
C PHE A 127 7.63 0.13 0.42
N ALA A 128 7.25 -1.12 0.70
CA ALA A 128 6.39 -1.89 -0.20
C ALA A 128 5.01 -1.24 -0.34
N GLN A 129 4.37 -0.90 0.78
CA GLN A 129 3.08 -0.22 0.78
C GLN A 129 3.16 1.13 0.06
N HIS A 130 4.18 1.92 0.34
CA HIS A 130 4.40 3.18 -0.35
C HIS A 130 4.57 3.00 -1.87
N ALA A 131 5.37 2.02 -2.29
CA ALA A 131 5.58 1.72 -3.71
C ALA A 131 4.28 1.30 -4.40
N ILE A 132 3.48 0.46 -3.73
CA ILE A 132 2.19 -0.01 -4.26
C ILE A 132 1.22 1.17 -4.39
N LEU A 133 1.02 1.95 -3.33
CA LEU A 133 0.08 3.07 -3.32
C LEU A 133 0.48 4.16 -4.31
N SER A 134 1.76 4.52 -4.37
CA SER A 134 2.25 5.50 -5.35
C SER A 134 2.04 5.05 -6.80
N ASN A 135 2.15 3.75 -7.09
CA ASN A 135 1.89 3.21 -8.43
C ASN A 135 0.41 3.06 -8.78
N LEU A 136 -0.46 2.88 -7.78
CA LEU A 136 -1.90 2.81 -7.98
C LEU A 136 -2.51 4.20 -8.26
N VAL A 137 -2.05 5.23 -7.55
CA VAL A 137 -2.53 6.61 -7.75
C VAL A 137 -1.95 7.25 -9.02
N LYS A 138 -0.84 6.70 -9.56
CA LYS A 138 -0.21 7.17 -10.80
C LYS A 138 -1.10 6.86 -12.01
N MET A 139 -1.84 7.87 -12.46
CA MET A 139 -2.66 7.77 -13.67
C MET A 139 -1.80 7.76 -14.94
N PRO A 140 -2.21 7.04 -16.00
CA PRO A 140 -1.46 6.95 -17.27
C PRO A 140 -1.26 8.30 -17.96
N ASN A 141 -2.16 9.26 -17.72
CA ASN A 141 -2.24 10.52 -18.46
C ASN A 141 -1.44 11.68 -17.82
N GLY A 142 -0.60 11.42 -16.81
CA GLY A 142 0.24 12.44 -16.17
C GLY A 142 -0.51 13.54 -15.43
N LYS A 143 -1.86 13.54 -15.44
CA LYS A 143 -2.67 14.41 -14.60
C LYS A 143 -2.44 14.02 -13.14
N GLN A 144 -1.90 14.97 -12.40
CA GLN A 144 -1.56 14.86 -10.99
C GLN A 144 -2.86 14.81 -10.18
N ASN A 145 -3.14 13.70 -9.50
CA ASN A 145 -4.23 13.62 -8.51
C ASN A 145 -3.85 14.44 -7.27
N GLU A 146 -4.84 15.08 -6.63
CA GLU A 146 -4.65 15.81 -5.37
C GLU A 146 -4.26 14.85 -4.22
N ASN A 147 -4.64 13.57 -4.33
CA ASN A 147 -4.32 12.50 -3.37
C ASN A 147 -2.99 11.77 -3.66
N GLN A 148 -1.98 12.46 -4.18
CA GLN A 148 -0.67 11.83 -4.44
C GLN A 148 0.09 11.51 -3.17
N VAL A 149 0.62 10.28 -3.11
CA VAL A 149 1.54 9.88 -2.04
C VAL A 149 2.81 10.75 -2.13
N PRO A 150 3.25 11.40 -1.03
CA PRO A 150 4.40 12.29 -1.06
C PRO A 150 5.67 11.61 -1.63
N PRO A 151 6.45 12.28 -2.49
CA PRO A 151 7.66 11.70 -3.03
C PRO A 151 8.70 11.48 -1.92
N LEU A 152 9.39 10.34 -1.96
CA LEU A 152 10.46 10.04 -1.01
C LEU A 152 11.71 10.86 -1.28
N ASN A 153 12.30 11.36 -0.20
CA ASN A 153 13.63 11.98 -0.22
C ASN A 153 14.72 10.90 -0.17
N TRP A 154 15.17 10.44 -1.34
CA TRP A 154 16.19 9.39 -1.44
C TRP A 154 17.56 9.76 -0.87
N GLN A 155 17.86 11.04 -0.68
CA GLN A 155 19.09 11.48 -0.03
C GLN A 155 19.12 11.14 1.47
N ARG A 156 17.95 10.90 2.07
CA ARG A 156 17.77 10.54 3.48
C ARG A 156 17.46 9.06 3.70
N HIS A 157 17.66 8.24 2.68
CA HIS A 157 17.46 6.79 2.72
C HIS A 157 18.71 6.05 2.25
N ASP A 158 18.80 4.77 2.62
CA ASP A 158 19.94 3.95 2.21
C ASP A 158 19.83 3.56 0.73
N PRO A 159 20.94 3.53 -0.04
CA PRO A 159 20.93 3.09 -1.43
C PRO A 159 20.33 1.68 -1.62
N SER A 160 20.52 0.78 -0.65
CA SER A 160 19.97 -0.58 -0.70
C SER A 160 18.45 -0.60 -0.63
N GLU A 161 17.86 0.31 0.17
CA GLU A 161 16.41 0.46 0.30
C GLU A 161 15.79 0.99 -0.99
N ARG A 162 16.49 1.90 -1.67
CA ARG A 162 16.08 2.39 -2.98
C ARG A 162 16.03 1.27 -4.02
N ILE A 163 17.03 0.38 -4.03
CA ILE A 163 17.04 -0.78 -4.94
C ILE A 163 15.82 -1.66 -4.67
N TYR A 164 15.56 -2.01 -3.41
CA TYR A 164 14.37 -2.76 -3.00
C TYR A 164 13.08 -2.07 -3.47
N TYR A 165 12.92 -0.78 -3.20
CA TYR A 165 11.74 0.01 -3.60
C TYR A 165 11.50 -0.03 -5.11
N THR A 166 12.53 0.22 -5.92
CA THR A 166 12.41 0.16 -7.38
C THR A 166 12.16 -1.25 -7.91
N GLY A 167 12.51 -2.29 -7.13
CA GLY A 167 12.14 -3.67 -7.41
C GLY A 167 10.65 -3.90 -7.21
N VAL A 168 10.09 -3.43 -6.09
CA VAL A 168 8.64 -3.51 -5.81
C VAL A 168 7.84 -2.73 -6.84
N GLU A 169 8.25 -1.51 -7.20
CA GLU A 169 7.61 -0.70 -8.26
C GLU A 169 7.49 -1.49 -9.58
N ARG A 170 8.58 -2.11 -10.03
CA ARG A 170 8.56 -2.94 -11.26
C ARG A 170 7.64 -4.14 -11.15
N LEU A 171 7.58 -4.79 -9.99
CA LEU A 171 6.68 -5.93 -9.76
C LEU A 171 5.22 -5.49 -9.81
N VAL A 172 4.89 -4.33 -9.26
CA VAL A 172 3.54 -3.74 -9.32
C VAL A 172 3.17 -3.39 -10.75
N GLU A 173 4.06 -2.74 -11.51
CA GLU A 173 3.83 -2.44 -12.92
C GLU A 173 3.62 -3.71 -13.76
N LYS A 174 4.45 -4.74 -13.53
CA LYS A 174 4.29 -6.05 -14.17
C LYS A 174 2.91 -6.64 -13.87
N TYR A 175 2.49 -6.66 -12.61
CA TYR A 175 1.17 -7.14 -12.22
C TYR A 175 0.03 -6.36 -12.89
N LYS A 176 0.11 -5.01 -12.91
CA LYS A 176 -0.89 -4.15 -13.58
C LYS A 176 -1.01 -4.48 -15.07
N ASN A 177 0.10 -4.75 -15.74
CA ASN A 177 0.12 -5.14 -17.15
C ASN A 177 -0.46 -6.55 -17.36
N ASP A 178 -0.05 -7.53 -16.54
CA ASP A 178 -0.50 -8.92 -16.64
C ASP A 178 -2.02 -9.05 -16.46
N VAL A 179 -2.61 -8.25 -15.56
CA VAL A 179 -4.07 -8.21 -15.31
C VAL A 179 -4.79 -7.24 -16.25
N SER A 180 -4.08 -6.54 -17.13
CA SER A 180 -4.65 -5.46 -17.97
C SER A 180 -5.46 -4.44 -17.15
N TRP A 181 -4.96 -4.08 -15.96
CA TRP A 181 -5.63 -3.22 -14.99
C TRP A 181 -6.14 -1.91 -15.60
N ASP A 182 -5.36 -1.30 -16.49
CA ASP A 182 -5.74 -0.06 -17.19
C ASP A 182 -6.99 -0.24 -18.05
N SER A 183 -7.09 -1.37 -18.78
CA SER A 183 -8.27 -1.72 -19.58
C SER A 183 -9.49 -2.03 -18.72
N MET A 184 -9.28 -2.53 -17.50
CA MET A 184 -10.37 -2.83 -16.56
C MET A 184 -10.97 -1.55 -15.97
N LEU A 185 -10.14 -0.53 -15.68
CA LEU A 185 -10.61 0.73 -15.10
C LEU A 185 -11.14 1.72 -16.13
N HIS A 186 -10.46 1.86 -17.27
CA HIS A 186 -10.81 2.87 -18.27
C HIS A 186 -11.64 2.32 -19.44
N GLY A 187 -11.99 1.03 -19.37
CA GLY A 187 -12.52 0.26 -20.50
C GLY A 187 -11.41 -0.05 -21.51
N GLY A 188 -11.50 -1.20 -22.18
CA GLY A 188 -10.63 -1.47 -23.31
C GLY A 188 -10.78 -0.34 -24.31
N LYS A 189 -9.67 0.27 -24.75
CA LYS A 189 -9.71 1.14 -25.93
C LYS A 189 -10.42 0.31 -27.00
N PRO A 190 -11.53 0.80 -27.60
CA PRO A 190 -12.15 0.05 -28.68
C PRO A 190 -11.02 -0.25 -29.64
N GLU A 191 -10.78 -1.55 -29.90
CA GLU A 191 -9.89 -1.93 -30.98
C GLU A 191 -10.32 -1.06 -32.14
N ALA A 192 -9.43 -0.18 -32.60
CA ALA A 192 -9.63 0.48 -33.87
C ALA A 192 -9.59 -0.69 -34.84
N ILE A 193 -10.75 -1.28 -35.10
CA ILE A 193 -10.96 -2.26 -36.16
C ILE A 193 -10.40 -1.52 -37.35
N LYS A 194 -9.18 -1.88 -37.75
CA LYS A 194 -8.66 -1.50 -39.05
C LYS A 194 -9.68 -2.14 -39.96
N LYS A 195 -10.66 -1.36 -40.41
CA LYS A 195 -11.65 -1.82 -41.37
C LYS A 195 -10.81 -2.54 -42.43
N PRO A 196 -10.94 -3.87 -42.58
CA PRO A 196 -10.28 -4.51 -43.69
C PRO A 196 -10.75 -3.74 -44.90
N ASN A 197 -9.81 -3.28 -45.72
CA ASN A 197 -10.12 -2.59 -46.95
C ASN A 197 -10.73 -3.64 -47.89
N LEU A 198 -11.97 -4.04 -47.61
CA LEU A 198 -12.82 -4.80 -48.50
C LEU A 198 -13.22 -3.79 -49.56
N GLY A 199 -12.37 -3.70 -50.58
CA GLY A 199 -12.72 -3.04 -51.82
C GLY A 199 -14.01 -3.65 -52.35
N GLY A 200 -14.95 -2.78 -52.70
CA GLY A 200 -16.03 -3.13 -53.61
C GLY A 200 -17.39 -3.37 -52.99
N ASN A 201 -17.98 -2.34 -52.37
CA ASN A 201 -19.39 -2.08 -52.63
C ASN A 201 -19.54 -0.57 -52.81
N ALA A 202 -19.76 -0.15 -54.06
CA ALA A 202 -20.09 1.22 -54.43
C ALA A 202 -21.26 1.72 -53.57
N ALA A 203 -21.20 2.99 -53.16
CA ALA A 203 -22.31 3.62 -52.46
C ALA A 203 -23.55 3.62 -53.38
N LEU A 204 -24.74 3.45 -52.80
CA LEU A 204 -26.05 3.44 -53.49
C LEU A 204 -26.34 4.66 -54.39
N THR A 205 -25.47 5.66 -54.38
CA THR A 205 -25.53 6.87 -55.20
C THR A 205 -25.13 6.63 -56.68
N GLU A 206 -24.48 5.51 -57.00
CA GLU A 206 -24.03 5.20 -58.38
C GLU A 206 -25.12 4.55 -59.26
N PHE A 207 -26.31 4.25 -58.72
CA PHE A 207 -27.40 3.60 -59.47
C PHE A 207 -28.41 4.55 -60.12
N ASN A 208 -28.16 5.86 -60.16
CA ASN A 208 -29.08 6.81 -60.78
C ASN A 208 -28.67 7.14 -62.23
N ASP A 209 -28.73 6.13 -63.11
CA ASP A 209 -28.71 6.31 -64.56
C ASP A 209 -30.14 6.54 -65.05
N SER A 210 -30.55 7.80 -65.16
CA SER A 210 -31.56 8.29 -66.12
C SER A 210 -31.57 9.82 -66.11
N GLU A 211 -31.10 10.40 -67.22
CA GLU A 211 -31.26 11.82 -67.54
C GLU A 211 -32.74 12.14 -67.84
N GLU A 212 -33.12 13.40 -67.56
CA GLU A 212 -34.35 14.12 -67.93
C GLU A 212 -35.67 13.68 -67.26
N ASP A 213 -36.13 14.43 -66.25
CA ASP A 213 -37.00 15.59 -66.50
C ASP A 213 -37.24 16.41 -65.23
N ALA A 214 -37.41 17.72 -65.41
CA ALA A 214 -37.63 18.69 -64.34
C ALA A 214 -39.01 18.53 -63.70
N SER A 215 -39.09 18.54 -62.35
CA SER A 215 -40.19 19.13 -61.56
C SER A 215 -39.91 19.06 -60.06
N GLU A 216 -39.74 20.23 -59.46
CA GLU A 216 -40.16 20.63 -58.11
C GLU A 216 -40.38 19.53 -57.05
N SER A 217 -39.42 19.44 -56.12
CA SER A 217 -39.70 19.28 -54.69
C SER A 217 -38.40 19.50 -53.93
N ASN A 218 -38.14 20.74 -53.51
CA ASN A 218 -37.26 21.02 -52.39
C ASN A 218 -37.92 20.43 -51.13
N GLN A 219 -37.71 19.16 -50.87
CA GLN A 219 -37.79 18.63 -49.51
C GLN A 219 -36.36 18.54 -48.98
N THR A 220 -35.92 19.65 -48.41
CA THR A 220 -34.95 19.63 -47.32
C THR A 220 -35.53 18.74 -46.22
N VAL A 221 -35.19 17.45 -46.26
CA VAL A 221 -35.39 16.57 -45.13
C VAL A 221 -34.31 16.96 -44.13
N SER A 222 -34.69 17.87 -43.24
CA SER A 222 -33.97 18.21 -42.03
C SER A 222 -33.57 16.90 -41.34
N PRO A 223 -32.37 16.79 -40.73
CA PRO A 223 -32.10 15.71 -39.79
C PRO A 223 -33.25 15.66 -38.77
N PRO A 224 -33.64 14.48 -38.26
CA PRO A 224 -34.65 14.42 -37.22
C PRO A 224 -34.20 15.40 -36.15
N THR A 225 -35.07 16.37 -35.84
CA THR A 225 -34.88 17.24 -34.69
C THR A 225 -34.73 16.30 -33.52
N SER A 226 -33.49 16.02 -33.14
CA SER A 226 -33.18 15.75 -31.76
C SER A 226 -33.80 16.94 -31.08
N THR A 227 -34.93 16.73 -30.40
CA THR A 227 -35.16 17.50 -29.19
C THR A 227 -33.82 17.34 -28.48
N GLN A 228 -32.98 18.36 -28.56
CA GLN A 228 -31.91 18.50 -27.61
C GLN A 228 -32.72 18.63 -26.32
N GLU A 229 -32.97 17.50 -25.67
CA GLU A 229 -33.19 17.53 -24.24
C GLU A 229 -31.94 18.22 -23.74
N ILE A 230 -32.10 19.53 -23.52
CA ILE A 230 -31.22 20.33 -22.74
C ILE A 230 -31.22 19.57 -21.43
N TRP A 231 -30.18 18.77 -21.23
CA TRP A 231 -29.92 18.17 -19.94
C TRP A 231 -29.62 19.36 -19.05
N ASP A 232 -30.66 19.89 -18.42
CA ASP A 232 -30.55 20.87 -17.36
C ASP A 232 -29.85 20.13 -16.23
N GLU A 233 -28.52 20.30 -16.19
CA GLU A 233 -27.69 19.77 -15.13
C GLU A 233 -28.24 20.33 -13.81
N PRO A 234 -28.77 19.46 -12.93
CA PRO A 234 -29.29 19.94 -11.66
C PRO A 234 -28.15 20.63 -10.92
N GLU A 235 -28.41 21.81 -10.35
CA GLU A 235 -27.39 22.62 -9.66
C GLU A 235 -26.70 21.88 -8.50
N LEU A 236 -27.33 20.81 -8.03
CA LEU A 236 -26.81 19.91 -7.01
C LEU A 236 -26.56 18.55 -7.66
N ASP A 237 -25.31 18.11 -7.63
CA ASP A 237 -24.97 16.76 -8.04
C ASP A 237 -25.49 15.74 -7.01
N GLU A 238 -25.46 14.46 -7.38
CA GLU A 238 -25.94 13.39 -6.50
C GLU A 238 -25.15 13.35 -5.17
N GLU A 239 -23.91 13.83 -5.17
CA GLU A 239 -23.05 13.86 -3.98
C GLU A 239 -23.51 14.92 -2.98
N ASP A 240 -23.88 16.11 -3.45
CA ASP A 240 -24.44 17.18 -2.61
C ASP A 240 -25.82 16.81 -2.04
N ARG A 241 -26.63 16.07 -2.79
CA ARG A 241 -27.90 15.51 -2.32
C ARG A 241 -27.71 14.54 -1.16
N ILE A 242 -26.68 13.69 -1.24
CA ILE A 242 -26.35 12.72 -0.19
C ILE A 242 -25.80 13.44 1.05
N ARG A 243 -24.97 14.48 0.89
CA ARG A 243 -24.47 15.30 2.02
C ARG A 243 -25.58 16.01 2.79
N GLN A 244 -26.63 16.49 2.11
CA GLN A 244 -27.81 17.06 2.78
C GLN A 244 -28.63 16.01 3.53
N MET A 245 -28.67 14.77 3.03
CA MET A 245 -29.40 13.68 3.68
C MET A 245 -28.66 13.14 4.91
N ASP A 246 -27.33 13.18 4.89
CA ASP A 246 -26.44 12.76 5.98
C ASP A 246 -26.26 13.83 7.08
N GLU A 247 -26.89 15.00 6.93
CA GLU A 247 -27.01 16.00 8.00
C GLU A 247 -27.99 15.48 9.06
N PHE A 248 -27.45 14.61 9.92
CA PHE A 248 -28.11 14.05 11.09
C PHE A 248 -28.80 15.17 11.88
N PRO A 249 -30.08 15.01 12.29
CA PRO A 249 -30.77 16.05 13.04
C PRO A 249 -29.98 16.37 14.32
N GLU A 250 -29.64 17.65 14.49
CA GLU A 250 -28.88 18.20 15.61
C GLU A 250 -29.37 17.61 16.94
N ARG A 251 -28.62 16.64 17.48
CA ARG A 251 -28.75 16.28 18.88
C ARG A 251 -28.07 17.38 19.69
N ALA A 252 -28.85 18.40 20.01
CA ALA A 252 -28.65 19.36 21.09
C ALA A 252 -27.18 19.60 21.47
N THR A 253 -26.53 20.54 20.78
CA THR A 253 -25.36 21.24 21.33
C THR A 253 -25.78 22.03 22.58
N GLY A 254 -25.68 21.38 23.74
CA GLY A 254 -25.66 22.03 25.05
C GLY A 254 -24.23 22.03 25.57
N ALA A 255 -23.53 23.14 25.42
CA ALA A 255 -22.25 23.39 26.05
C ALA A 255 -22.36 23.20 27.57
N ILE A 256 -21.55 22.31 28.15
CA ILE A 256 -21.16 22.38 29.56
C ILE A 256 -19.65 22.35 29.68
N SER A 257 -19.18 23.31 30.47
CA SER A 257 -17.82 23.77 30.60
C SER A 257 -16.87 22.71 31.15
N ALA A 258 -15.62 22.82 30.73
CA ALA A 258 -14.47 22.30 31.46
C ALA A 258 -14.50 22.84 32.90
N THR A 259 -14.83 21.98 33.87
CA THR A 259 -14.22 21.81 35.20
C THR A 259 -15.10 20.83 35.98
N SER A 260 -14.88 19.53 35.82
CA SER A 260 -15.08 18.55 36.89
C SER A 260 -14.26 17.31 36.55
N ILE A 261 -13.17 17.14 37.30
CA ILE A 261 -12.45 15.88 37.37
C ILE A 261 -13.37 14.96 38.18
N GLU A 262 -14.21 14.19 37.51
CA GLU A 262 -14.69 12.94 38.05
C GLU A 262 -13.89 11.82 37.40
N GLU A 263 -13.20 11.08 38.25
CA GLU A 263 -12.40 9.92 37.94
C GLU A 263 -13.22 8.93 37.11
N ILE A 264 -12.94 8.83 35.81
CA ILE A 264 -13.36 7.68 35.04
C ILE A 264 -12.43 6.55 35.47
N ASN A 265 -12.87 5.84 36.49
CA ASN A 265 -12.35 4.56 36.92
C ASN A 265 -12.30 3.63 35.69
N PRO A 266 -11.13 3.18 35.20
CA PRO A 266 -11.05 2.23 34.10
C PRO A 266 -11.23 0.79 34.63
N ILE A 267 -12.28 0.58 35.42
CA ILE A 267 -12.73 -0.73 35.90
C ILE A 267 -14.27 -0.68 35.91
N GLY A 268 -14.85 -0.55 34.72
CA GLY A 268 -16.28 -0.75 34.50
C GLY A 268 -16.57 -2.24 34.35
N ASP A 269 -16.60 -2.94 35.48
CA ASP A 269 -17.39 -4.13 35.74
C ASP A 269 -17.34 -5.27 34.69
N LEU A 270 -16.30 -6.10 34.77
CA LEU A 270 -16.28 -7.48 34.21
C LEU A 270 -17.31 -8.42 34.89
N SER A 271 -18.36 -7.88 35.53
CA SER A 271 -19.33 -8.64 36.33
C SER A 271 -20.74 -8.68 35.75
N ASN A 272 -21.01 -8.05 34.61
CA ASN A 272 -22.35 -8.06 33.99
C ASN A 272 -22.54 -9.20 32.97
N MET A 273 -22.09 -10.41 33.31
CA MET A 273 -22.42 -11.59 32.50
C MET A 273 -23.90 -11.93 32.68
N LYS A 274 -24.64 -11.99 31.57
CA LYS A 274 -26.03 -12.46 31.55
C LYS A 274 -26.07 -13.90 31.04
N ARG A 275 -26.86 -14.72 31.73
CA ARG A 275 -27.15 -16.08 31.32
C ARG A 275 -28.33 -16.07 30.35
N ILE A 276 -28.14 -16.64 29.17
CA ILE A 276 -29.17 -16.70 28.13
C ILE A 276 -29.34 -18.14 27.65
N ARG A 277 -30.56 -18.49 27.26
CA ARG A 277 -30.87 -19.77 26.60
C ARG A 277 -31.02 -19.52 25.11
N ILE A 278 -30.28 -20.28 24.31
CA ILE A 278 -30.33 -20.19 22.84
C ILE A 278 -31.60 -20.88 22.35
N LEU A 279 -32.37 -20.21 21.49
CA LEU A 279 -33.64 -20.71 20.96
C LEU A 279 -33.49 -21.43 19.61
N GLN A 280 -32.45 -21.09 18.85
CA GLN A 280 -32.22 -21.61 17.51
C GLN A 280 -30.74 -21.92 17.28
N ASP A 281 -30.45 -22.96 16.50
CA ASP A 281 -29.08 -23.25 16.06
C ASP A 281 -28.58 -22.15 15.13
N LEU A 282 -27.43 -21.55 15.46
CA LEU A 282 -26.74 -20.65 14.52
C LEU A 282 -25.78 -21.48 13.68
N VAL A 283 -25.92 -21.39 12.36
CA VAL A 283 -25.06 -22.09 11.39
C VAL A 283 -23.65 -21.50 11.36
N ASP A 284 -23.54 -20.19 11.62
CA ASP A 284 -22.28 -19.46 11.61
C ASP A 284 -21.75 -19.26 13.05
N PRO A 285 -20.49 -19.65 13.34
CA PRO A 285 -19.86 -19.40 14.64
C PRO A 285 -19.78 -17.91 14.93
N ILE A 286 -20.15 -17.49 16.14
CA ILE A 286 -20.00 -16.10 16.57
C ILE A 286 -18.64 -15.92 17.25
N ILE A 287 -18.01 -14.78 17.00
CA ILE A 287 -16.74 -14.40 17.62
C ILE A 287 -17.03 -13.66 18.93
N ASP A 288 -16.48 -14.16 20.03
CA ASP A 288 -16.59 -13.54 21.36
C ASP A 288 -15.61 -12.35 21.53
N GLU A 289 -15.73 -11.61 22.63
CA GLU A 289 -14.87 -10.47 22.98
C GLU A 289 -13.37 -10.83 23.06
N ASP A 290 -13.05 -12.09 23.39
CA ASP A 290 -11.69 -12.64 23.39
C ASP A 290 -11.22 -13.16 22.01
N GLY A 291 -12.05 -13.02 20.97
CA GLY A 291 -11.74 -13.47 19.61
C GLY A 291 -11.91 -14.96 19.38
N THR A 292 -12.58 -15.67 20.29
CA THR A 292 -12.85 -17.11 20.18
C THR A 292 -14.14 -17.37 19.42
N GLU A 293 -14.12 -18.32 18.48
CA GLU A 293 -15.30 -18.75 17.75
C GLU A 293 -16.15 -19.71 18.61
N ILE A 294 -17.40 -19.34 18.85
CA ILE A 294 -18.37 -20.09 19.65
C ILE A 294 -19.51 -20.52 18.73
N GLN A 295 -19.79 -21.82 18.70
CA GLN A 295 -20.97 -22.38 18.04
C GLN A 295 -22.12 -22.43 19.03
N LEU A 296 -23.27 -21.86 18.67
CA LEU A 296 -24.45 -21.80 19.53
C LEU A 296 -25.47 -22.83 19.08
N THR A 297 -25.79 -23.76 19.98
CA THR A 297 -26.79 -24.81 19.74
C THR A 297 -28.09 -24.52 20.48
N ALA A 298 -29.23 -24.84 19.86
CA ALA A 298 -30.56 -24.62 20.40
C ALA A 298 -30.76 -25.42 21.70
N GLY A 299 -31.25 -24.73 22.72
CA GLY A 299 -31.46 -25.29 24.06
C GLY A 299 -30.24 -25.20 24.99
N GLU A 300 -29.08 -24.77 24.48
CA GLU A 300 -27.90 -24.52 25.31
C GLU A 300 -28.07 -23.26 26.16
N VAL A 301 -27.55 -23.31 27.39
CA VAL A 301 -27.55 -22.16 28.29
C VAL A 301 -26.12 -21.70 28.50
N ALA A 302 -25.81 -20.51 27.99
CA ALA A 302 -24.47 -19.93 27.99
C ALA A 302 -24.47 -18.56 28.69
N ASN A 303 -23.30 -18.18 29.20
CA ASN A 303 -23.10 -16.89 29.86
C ASN A 303 -22.29 -15.99 28.94
N PHE A 304 -22.88 -14.85 28.57
CA PHE A 304 -22.25 -13.86 27.71
C PHE A 304 -22.20 -12.50 28.41
N SER A 305 -21.34 -11.60 27.94
CA SER A 305 -21.36 -10.20 28.38
C SER A 305 -22.73 -9.58 28.14
N SER A 306 -23.15 -8.63 28.98
CA SER A 306 -24.50 -8.04 28.90
C SER A 306 -24.81 -7.49 27.50
N LEU A 307 -23.82 -6.88 26.84
CA LEU A 307 -23.99 -6.33 25.49
C LEU A 307 -24.30 -7.43 24.46
N MET A 308 -23.55 -8.53 24.51
CA MET A 308 -23.72 -9.65 23.59
C MET A 308 -25.04 -10.39 23.86
N ALA A 309 -25.37 -10.59 25.13
CA ALA A 309 -26.64 -11.18 25.56
C ALA A 309 -27.85 -10.36 25.10
N ASP A 310 -27.84 -9.04 25.32
CA ASP A 310 -28.95 -8.16 24.91
C ASP A 310 -29.09 -8.11 23.38
N THR A 311 -27.98 -8.20 22.65
CA THR A 311 -27.99 -8.27 21.17
C THR A 311 -28.63 -9.57 20.67
N LEU A 312 -28.27 -10.72 21.25
CA LEU A 312 -28.84 -12.02 20.89
C LEU A 312 -30.33 -12.13 21.25
N ILE A 313 -30.74 -11.51 22.35
CA ILE A 313 -32.15 -11.43 22.76
C ILE A 313 -32.94 -10.52 21.81
N ALA A 314 -32.40 -9.33 21.49
CA ALA A 314 -33.06 -8.40 20.56
C ALA A 314 -33.19 -8.97 19.15
N ALA A 315 -32.21 -9.76 18.71
CA ALA A 315 -32.24 -10.47 17.43
C ALA A 315 -33.16 -11.71 17.43
N GLY A 316 -33.70 -12.10 18.59
CA GLY A 316 -34.61 -13.24 18.73
C GLY A 316 -33.94 -14.62 18.72
N PHE A 317 -32.60 -14.67 18.83
CA PHE A 317 -31.85 -15.93 18.86
C PHE A 317 -31.74 -16.52 20.26
N ALA A 318 -31.94 -15.72 21.31
CA ALA A 318 -31.83 -16.15 22.70
C ALA A 318 -32.90 -15.52 23.60
N GLU A 319 -33.13 -16.13 24.76
CA GLU A 319 -33.99 -15.61 25.82
C GLU A 319 -33.20 -15.45 27.11
N SER A 320 -33.53 -14.42 27.92
CA SER A 320 -32.94 -14.24 29.24
C SER A 320 -33.28 -15.41 30.15
N ALA A 321 -32.25 -16.12 30.63
CA ALA A 321 -32.40 -17.21 31.57
C ALA A 321 -31.97 -16.72 32.95
N GLU A 322 -32.92 -16.20 33.73
CA GLU A 322 -32.70 -15.88 35.15
C GLU A 322 -32.49 -17.17 35.97
N ILE A 323 -31.89 -17.06 37.16
CA ILE A 323 -31.53 -18.19 38.05
C ILE A 323 -32.77 -19.02 38.44
#